data_AF-A0A5J4JWS4-F1
#
_entry.id   AF-A0A5J4JWS4-F1
#
_cell.length_a   1.000
_cell.length_b   1.000
_cell.length_c   1.000
_cell.angle_alpha   90.00
_cell.angle_beta   90.00
_cell.angle_gamma   90.00
#
_symmetry.space_group_name_H-M   'P 1'
#
loop_
_entity.id
_entity.type
_entity.pdbx_description
1 polymer ?
#
loop_
_entity_poly.entity_id
_entity_poly.type
_entity_poly.pdbx_seq_one_letter_code
_entity_poly.pdbx_strand_id
1 'polypeptide(L)'
;MPGQKVLVVDDSWTELTMIATPLRNSGFEVVTAVDGDEAVEKVFKERPQCIVLDVVLPKQSGFQLCRKLKSSELSRHIPIILLTSKNTPLDRSWGLRQGADLYMTKPFNEEELVANVRRLL
;
A
#
# COMPACT_ATOMS: atom_id res chain seq x y z
N MET A 1 -6.95 4.49 18.31
CA MET A 1 -7.81 5.51 17.67
C MET A 1 -8.82 4.75 16.83
N PRO A 2 -10.13 4.85 17.09
CA PRO A 2 -11.10 4.07 16.32
C PRO A 2 -11.13 4.56 14.87
N GLY A 3 -11.00 3.64 13.90
CA GLY A 3 -11.44 3.88 12.52
C GLY A 3 -10.40 4.26 11.46
N GLN A 4 -9.09 4.21 11.75
CA GLN A 4 -8.06 4.35 10.71
C GLN A 4 -7.75 2.98 10.09
N LYS A 5 -8.30 2.76 8.89
CA LYS A 5 -8.20 1.55 8.10
C LYS A 5 -7.11 1.65 7.04
N VAL A 6 -6.24 0.65 6.99
CA VAL A 6 -5.16 0.51 6.02
C VAL A 6 -5.45 -0.69 5.14
N LEU A 7 -5.35 -0.50 3.82
CA LEU A 7 -5.36 -1.60 2.87
C LEU A 7 -3.93 -2.03 2.56
N VAL A 8 -3.60 -3.29 2.79
CA VAL A 8 -2.31 -3.90 2.42
C VAL A 8 -2.52 -4.80 1.20
N VAL A 9 -1.73 -4.61 0.16
CA VAL A 9 -1.85 -5.33 -1.11
C VAL A 9 -0.54 -6.03 -1.44
N ASP A 10 -0.56 -7.36 -1.46
CA ASP A 10 0.57 -8.22 -1.77
C ASP A 10 0.05 -9.63 -2.12
N ASP A 11 0.65 -10.31 -3.09
CA ASP A 11 0.21 -11.64 -3.54
C ASP A 11 0.71 -12.78 -2.62
N SER A 12 1.66 -12.47 -1.73
CA SER A 12 2.17 -13.39 -0.72
C SER A 12 1.43 -13.23 0.61
N TRP A 13 0.77 -14.31 1.05
CA TRP A 13 0.15 -14.38 2.39
C TRP A 13 1.13 -14.10 3.54
N THR A 14 2.39 -14.49 3.36
CA THR A 14 3.46 -14.22 4.34
C THR A 14 3.74 -12.72 4.43
N GLU A 15 3.88 -12.04 3.29
CA GLU A 15 4.12 -10.59 3.23
C GLU A 15 2.92 -9.81 3.77
N LEU A 16 1.69 -10.19 3.38
CA LEU A 16 0.47 -9.63 3.94
C LEU A 16 0.46 -9.71 5.47
N THR A 17 0.85 -10.85 6.04
CA THR A 17 0.91 -11.04 7.50
C THR A 17 2.01 -10.20 8.14
N MET A 18 3.21 -10.19 7.54
CA MET A 18 4.37 -9.43 8.01
C MET A 18 4.10 -7.93 8.04
N ILE A 19 3.40 -7.40 7.04
CA ILE A 19 3.05 -5.96 6.95
C ILE A 19 1.87 -5.63 7.86
N ALA A 20 0.83 -6.48 7.89
CA ALA A 20 -0.38 -6.20 8.65
C ALA A 20 -0.19 -6.30 10.17
N THR A 21 0.69 -7.19 10.64
CA THR A 21 0.90 -7.43 12.08
C THR A 21 1.36 -6.17 12.84
N PRO A 22 2.44 -5.48 12.46
CA PRO A 22 2.87 -4.26 13.16
C PRO A 22 1.84 -3.12 13.07
N LEU A 23 1.12 -3.03 11.95
CA LEU A 23 0.04 -2.04 11.79
C LEU A 23 -1.14 -2.31 12.73
N ARG A 24 -1.60 -3.56 12.82
CA ARG A 24 -2.65 -3.98 13.77
C ARG A 24 -2.22 -3.77 15.21
N ASN A 25 -1.01 -4.18 15.58
CA ASN A 25 -0.44 -3.95 16.91
C ASN A 25 -0.35 -2.46 17.26
N SER A 26 -0.23 -1.60 16.25
CA SER A 26 -0.20 -0.14 16.39
C SER A 26 -1.58 0.52 16.42
N GLY A 27 -2.66 -0.27 16.38
CA GLY A 27 -4.04 0.18 16.53
C GLY A 27 -4.78 0.48 15.23
N PHE A 28 -4.22 0.12 14.07
CA PHE A 28 -4.90 0.25 12.78
C PHE A 28 -5.85 -0.93 12.52
N GLU A 29 -6.98 -0.64 11.86
CA GLU A 29 -7.76 -1.68 11.21
C GLU A 29 -7.07 -2.03 9.88
N VAL A 30 -6.80 -3.31 9.62
CA VAL A 30 -6.07 -3.71 8.41
C VAL A 30 -6.88 -4.70 7.59
N VAL A 31 -7.22 -4.27 6.38
CA VAL A 31 -7.78 -5.10 5.32
C VAL A 31 -6.67 -5.47 4.34
N THR A 32 -6.70 -6.68 3.80
CA THR A 32 -5.66 -7.18 2.87
C THR A 32 -6.26 -7.43 1.50
N ALA A 33 -5.46 -7.42 0.43
CA ALA A 33 -5.84 -7.90 -0.90
C ALA A 33 -4.66 -8.65 -1.54
N VAL A 34 -4.95 -9.71 -2.29
CA VAL A 34 -3.92 -10.57 -2.92
C VAL A 34 -3.62 -10.21 -4.36
N ASP A 35 -4.44 -9.38 -4.99
CA ASP A 35 -4.16 -8.85 -6.32
C ASP A 35 -4.79 -7.46 -6.52
N GLY A 36 -4.52 -6.85 -7.66
CA GLY A 36 -5.00 -5.51 -7.95
C GLY A 36 -6.51 -5.41 -8.21
N ASP A 37 -7.18 -6.49 -8.60
CA ASP A 37 -8.64 -6.48 -8.82
C ASP A 37 -9.35 -6.45 -7.46
N GLU A 38 -8.93 -7.31 -6.53
CA GLU A 38 -9.42 -7.30 -5.15
C GLU A 38 -9.07 -5.98 -4.44
N ALA A 39 -7.88 -5.42 -4.68
CA ALA A 39 -7.50 -4.13 -4.12
C ALA A 39 -8.46 -3.01 -4.55
N VAL A 40 -8.80 -2.94 -5.84
CA VAL A 40 -9.75 -1.95 -6.36
C VAL A 40 -11.13 -2.14 -5.72
N GLU A 41 -11.61 -3.37 -5.63
CA GLU A 41 -12.89 -3.68 -4.99
C GLU A 41 -12.90 -3.22 -3.52
N LYS A 42 -11.85 -3.53 -2.77
CA LYS A 42 -11.72 -3.16 -1.35
C LYS A 42 -11.54 -1.67 -1.14
N VAL A 43 -10.88 -0.95 -2.05
CA VAL A 43 -10.83 0.53 -1.97
C VAL A 43 -12.23 1.12 -1.96
N PHE A 44 -13.14 0.62 -2.82
CA PHE A 44 -14.51 1.12 -2.88
C PHE A 44 -15.38 0.69 -1.69
N LYS A 45 -15.27 -0.57 -1.28
CA LYS A 45 -16.09 -1.13 -0.19
C LYS A 45 -15.65 -0.66 1.19
N GLU A 46 -14.34 -0.70 1.43
CA GLU A 46 -13.76 -0.53 2.75
C GLU A 46 -13.36 0.91 3.06
N ARG A 47 -13.17 1.74 2.02
CA ARG A 47 -12.74 3.14 2.10
C ARG A 47 -11.50 3.32 3.00
N PRO A 48 -10.40 2.63 2.70
CA PRO A 48 -9.18 2.75 3.50
C PRO A 48 -8.63 4.18 3.41
N GLN A 49 -8.02 4.65 4.49
CA GLN A 49 -7.38 5.97 4.52
C GLN A 49 -5.90 5.90 4.13
N CYS A 50 -5.31 4.71 3.99
CA CYS A 50 -3.97 4.53 3.43
C CYS A 50 -3.88 3.17 2.72
N ILE A 51 -3.03 3.09 1.69
CA ILE A 51 -2.75 1.86 0.97
C ILE A 51 -1.24 1.57 1.05
N VAL A 52 -0.88 0.36 1.49
CA VAL A 52 0.46 -0.20 1.36
C VAL A 52 0.42 -1.22 0.22
N LEU A 53 1.19 -0.97 -0.84
CA LEU A 53 1.05 -1.67 -2.12
C LEU A 53 2.40 -2.23 -2.57
N ASP A 54 2.46 -3.55 -2.81
CA ASP A 54 3.59 -4.13 -3.52
C ASP A 54 3.51 -3.85 -5.04
N VAL A 55 4.68 -3.79 -5.67
CA VAL A 55 4.82 -3.55 -7.11
C VAL A 55 4.74 -4.84 -7.93
N VAL A 56 5.13 -5.97 -7.35
CA VAL A 56 5.21 -7.28 -8.01
C VAL A 56 3.93 -8.05 -7.72
N LEU A 57 2.88 -7.72 -8.46
CA LEU A 57 1.58 -8.40 -8.38
C LEU A 57 1.33 -9.26 -9.63
N PRO A 58 0.49 -10.30 -9.52
CA PRO A 58 0.04 -11.06 -10.68
C PRO A 58 -0.85 -10.20 -11.57
N LYS A 59 -0.84 -10.49 -12.89
CA LYS A 59 -1.65 -9.86 -13.95
C LYS A 59 -1.35 -8.38 -14.24
N GLN A 60 -1.12 -7.55 -13.22
CA GLN A 60 -0.82 -6.13 -13.36
C GLN A 60 0.27 -5.71 -12.38
N SER A 61 1.10 -4.73 -12.74
CA SER A 61 2.09 -4.20 -11.80
C SER A 61 1.45 -3.25 -10.79
N GLY A 62 1.94 -3.25 -9.55
CA GLY A 62 1.53 -2.25 -8.55
C GLY A 62 1.81 -0.81 -8.97
N PHE A 63 2.75 -0.56 -9.89
CA PHE A 63 2.89 0.76 -10.52
C PHE A 63 1.66 1.17 -11.33
N GLN A 64 1.11 0.23 -12.12
CA GLN A 64 -0.09 0.47 -12.92
C GLN A 64 -1.31 0.66 -12.01
N LEU A 65 -1.43 -0.16 -10.95
CA LEU A 65 -2.49 -0.04 -9.96
C LEU A 65 -2.41 1.30 -9.21
N CYS A 66 -1.23 1.71 -8.76
CA CYS A 66 -1.00 2.99 -8.11
C CYS A 66 -1.48 4.14 -9.00
N ARG A 67 -1.05 4.17 -10.27
CA ARG A 67 -1.50 5.17 -11.25
C ARG A 67 -3.01 5.15 -11.44
N LYS A 68 -3.62 3.96 -11.56
CA LYS A 68 -5.08 3.79 -11.71
C LYS A 68 -5.83 4.41 -10.53
N LEU A 69 -5.42 4.11 -9.30
CA LEU A 69 -6.03 4.63 -8.08
C LEU A 69 -5.82 6.14 -7.93
N LYS A 70 -4.65 6.66 -8.30
CA LYS A 70 -4.35 8.11 -8.27
C LYS A 70 -5.01 8.90 -9.40
N SER A 71 -5.44 8.24 -10.47
CA SER A 71 -6.19 8.88 -11.56
C SER A 71 -7.71 8.93 -11.30
N SER A 72 -8.21 8.18 -10.33
CA SER A 72 -9.64 8.12 -10.00
C SER A 72 -10.01 9.20 -8.97
N GLU A 73 -11.03 10.01 -9.26
CA GLU A 73 -11.59 11.00 -8.31
C GLU A 73 -11.93 10.38 -6.95
N LEU A 74 -12.44 9.14 -6.97
CA LEU A 74 -12.91 8.45 -5.76
C LEU A 74 -11.79 7.97 -4.84
N SER A 75 -10.55 7.84 -5.33
CA SER A 75 -9.44 7.26 -4.55
C SER A 75 -8.15 8.07 -4.58
N ARG A 76 -8.04 9.11 -5.41
CA ARG A 76 -6.76 9.84 -5.58
C ARG A 76 -6.26 10.55 -4.34
N HIS A 77 -7.16 10.87 -3.42
CA HIS A 77 -6.84 11.47 -2.13
C HIS A 77 -6.25 10.46 -1.14
N ILE A 78 -6.39 9.14 -1.37
CA ILE A 78 -5.87 8.12 -0.48
C ILE A 78 -4.35 8.04 -0.66
N PRO A 79 -3.53 8.23 0.39
CA PRO A 79 -2.09 8.05 0.32
C PRO A 79 -1.71 6.60 -0.02
N ILE A 80 -0.72 6.43 -0.89
CA ILE A 80 -0.20 5.14 -1.32
C ILE A 80 1.29 5.08 -1.00
N ILE A 81 1.66 4.09 -0.19
CA ILE A 81 3.03 3.68 0.06
C ILE A 81 3.33 2.48 -0.84
N LEU A 82 4.27 2.62 -1.76
CA LEU A 82 4.82 1.46 -2.46
C LEU A 82 5.83 0.77 -1.53
N LEU A 83 5.61 -0.50 -1.19
CA LEU A 83 6.49 -1.30 -0.34
C LEU A 83 6.89 -2.56 -1.09
N THR A 84 8.11 -2.60 -1.64
CA THR A 84 8.47 -3.62 -2.63
C THR A 84 9.94 -4.06 -2.57
N SER A 85 10.25 -5.22 -3.16
CA SER A 85 11.63 -5.70 -3.33
C SER A 85 12.37 -4.98 -4.48
N LYS A 86 11.66 -4.29 -5.38
CA LYS A 86 12.29 -3.41 -6.38
C LYS A 86 12.98 -2.24 -5.66
N ASN A 87 14.28 -2.05 -5.91
CA ASN A 87 15.08 -1.11 -5.11
C ASN A 87 16.04 -0.25 -5.93
N THR A 88 15.94 -0.25 -7.26
CA THR A 88 16.80 0.61 -8.07
C THR A 88 16.37 2.08 -7.96
N PRO A 89 17.29 3.05 -8.17
CA PRO A 89 16.92 4.46 -8.23
C PRO A 89 15.84 4.76 -9.30
N LEU A 90 15.85 3.99 -10.39
CA LEU A 90 14.85 4.12 -11.45
C LEU A 90 13.48 3.64 -10.97
N ASP A 91 13.39 2.51 -10.27
CA ASP A 91 12.12 1.99 -9.71
C ASP A 91 11.49 2.99 -8.73
N ARG A 92 12.32 3.57 -7.85
CA ARG A 92 11.87 4.59 -6.89
C ARG A 92 11.35 5.83 -7.61
N SER A 93 12.13 6.37 -8.56
CA SER A 93 11.73 7.53 -9.37
C SER A 93 10.45 7.25 -10.15
N TRP A 94 10.33 6.05 -10.72
CA TRP A 94 9.16 5.63 -11.49
C TRP A 94 7.92 5.53 -10.62
N GLY A 95 8.02 4.91 -9.44
CA GLY A 95 6.93 4.78 -8.48
C GLY A 95 6.36 6.12 -8.03
N LEU A 96 7.23 7.06 -7.65
CA LEU A 96 6.80 8.42 -7.27
C LEU A 96 6.13 9.15 -8.44
N ARG A 97 6.62 8.97 -9.69
CA ARG A 97 5.97 9.53 -10.89
C ARG A 97 4.60 8.93 -11.18
N GLN A 98 4.29 7.71 -10.69
CA GLN A 98 2.95 7.15 -10.80
C GLN A 98 1.96 7.76 -9.79
N GLY A 99 2.43 8.61 -8.88
CA GLY A 99 1.63 9.28 -7.87
C GLY A 99 1.72 8.65 -6.49
N ALA A 100 2.63 7.71 -6.25
CA ALA A 100 2.87 7.20 -4.90
C ALA A 100 3.40 8.33 -3.98
N ASP A 101 2.88 8.38 -2.75
CA ASP A 101 3.26 9.38 -1.75
C ASP A 101 4.54 9.00 -1.01
N LEU A 102 4.84 7.70 -0.99
CA LEU A 102 6.07 7.16 -0.41
C LEU A 102 6.50 5.90 -1.14
N TYR A 103 7.82 5.67 -1.13
CA TYR A 103 8.44 4.46 -1.62
C TYR A 103 9.36 3.87 -0.55
N MET A 104 9.06 2.64 -0.13
CA MET A 104 9.79 1.84 0.83
C MET A 104 10.23 0.52 0.19
N THR A 105 11.34 -0.03 0.64
CA THR A 105 11.90 -1.27 0.11
C THR A 105 11.81 -2.39 1.13
N LYS A 106 11.68 -3.63 0.65
CA LYS A 106 11.84 -4.84 1.44
C LYS A 106 13.33 -5.24 1.48
N PRO A 107 13.87 -5.73 2.61
CA PRO A 107 13.23 -5.82 3.93
C PRO A 107 13.01 -4.41 4.52
N PHE A 108 11.95 -4.27 5.33
CA PHE A 108 11.57 -2.99 5.95
C PHE A 108 11.67 -3.06 7.47
N ASN A 109 11.82 -1.90 8.11
CA ASN A 109 11.68 -1.76 9.55
C ASN A 109 10.19 -1.53 9.91
N GLU A 110 9.68 -2.32 10.86
CA GLU A 110 8.27 -2.27 11.27
C GLU A 110 7.86 -0.91 11.88
N GLU A 111 8.73 -0.33 12.71
CA GLU A 111 8.49 0.98 13.34
C GLU A 111 8.46 2.09 12.29
N GLU A 112 9.36 2.01 11.30
CA GLU A 112 9.40 2.94 10.18
C GLU A 112 8.12 2.85 9.32
N LEU A 113 7.63 1.65 9.04
CA LEU A 113 6.37 1.45 8.31
C LEU A 113 5.21 2.09 9.08
N VAL A 114 5.08 1.79 10.37
CA VAL A 114 4.02 2.34 11.22
C VAL A 114 4.11 3.87 11.29
N ALA A 115 5.31 4.42 11.46
CA ALA A 115 5.53 5.86 11.52
C ALA A 115 5.13 6.54 10.21
N ASN A 116 5.47 5.94 9.05
CA ASN A 116 5.11 6.49 7.76
C ASN A 116 3.61 6.42 7.48
N VAL A 117 2.93 5.33 7.85
CA VAL A 117 1.47 5.24 7.75
C VAL A 117 0.82 6.31 8.63
N ARG A 118 1.26 6.48 9.89
CA ARG A 118 0.75 7.55 10.77
C ARG A 118 0.98 8.95 10.21
N ARG A 119 2.12 9.20 9.57
CA ARG A 119 2.46 10.51 8.99
C ARG A 119 1.56 10.90 7.81
N LEU A 120 1.04 9.92 7.08
CA LEU A 120 0.22 10.14 5.88
C LEU A 120 -1.28 10.19 6.16
N LEU A 121 -1.72 9.80 7.36
CA LEU A 121 -3.10 9.84 7.83
C LEU A 121 -3.40 11.14 8.59
#